data_AF-N4WGN9-F1
#
_entry.id   AF-N4WGN9-F1
#
_cell.length_a   1.000
_cell.length_b   1.000
_cell.length_c   1.000
_cell.angle_alpha   90.00
_cell.angle_beta   90.00
_cell.angle_gamma   90.00
#
_symmetry.space_group_name_H-M   'P 1'
#
loop_
_entity.id
_entity.type
_entity.pdbx_description
1 polymer ?
#
loop_
_entity_poly.entity_id
_entity_poly.type
_entity_poly.pdbx_seq_one_letter_code
_entity_poly.pdbx_strand_id
1 'polypeptide(L)'
;MNHIDTYYQLTKEMLDLFDQYPESDKRDDLIEEINRLLQERQEVTDLIQPPFTQDERALSEEIYQLDQQLDKKLNRLFKRIKTDLQNTKKQQKSTPQYMNPYKNVATYDGTFLDSRK
;
A
#
# COMPACT_ATOMS: atom_id res chain seq x y z
N MET A 1 -5.20 -22.14 23.97
CA MET A 1 -5.66 -21.64 22.67
C MET A 1 -5.09 -22.57 21.62
N ASN A 2 -5.90 -23.10 20.70
CA ASN A 2 -5.40 -23.92 19.59
C ASN A 2 -4.69 -23.00 18.57
N HIS A 3 -3.58 -23.45 17.98
CA HIS A 3 -2.87 -22.69 16.95
C HIS A 3 -3.75 -22.42 15.71
N ILE A 4 -4.64 -23.35 15.36
CA ILE A 4 -5.58 -23.16 14.25
C ILE A 4 -6.63 -22.10 14.60
N ASP A 5 -7.14 -22.08 15.83
CA ASP A 5 -8.06 -21.03 16.30
C ASP A 5 -7.38 -19.66 16.29
N THR A 6 -6.12 -19.59 16.72
CA THR A 6 -5.34 -18.35 16.70
C THR A 6 -5.11 -17.86 15.27
N TYR A 7 -4.75 -18.75 14.34
CA TYR A 7 -4.62 -18.39 12.91
C TYR A 7 -5.93 -17.82 12.37
N TYR A 8 -7.05 -18.49 12.66
CA TYR A 8 -8.37 -18.04 12.25
C TYR A 8 -8.71 -16.64 12.81
N GLN A 9 -8.44 -16.41 14.10
CA GLN A 9 -8.69 -15.11 14.74
C GLN A 9 -7.85 -14.00 14.11
N LEU A 10 -6.55 -14.24 13.89
CA LEU A 10 -5.65 -13.27 13.25
C LEU A 10 -6.12 -12.95 11.81
N THR A 11 -6.55 -13.96 11.04
CA THR A 11 -7.11 -13.73 9.70
C THR A 11 -8.39 -12.91 9.76
N LYS A 12 -9.29 -13.17 10.71
CA LYS A 12 -10.51 -12.35 10.89
C LYS A 12 -10.20 -10.92 11.30
N GLU A 13 -9.29 -10.72 12.23
CA GLU A 13 -8.89 -9.39 12.71
C GLU A 13 -8.34 -8.54 11.55
N MET A 14 -7.52 -9.11 10.67
CA MET A 14 -7.06 -8.43 9.46
C MET A 14 -8.21 -8.05 8.52
N LEU A 15 -9.20 -8.94 8.33
CA LEU A 15 -10.37 -8.65 7.50
C LEU A 15 -11.23 -7.52 8.08
N ASP A 16 -11.43 -7.52 9.40
CA ASP A 16 -12.16 -6.49 10.13
C ASP A 16 -11.45 -5.13 10.03
N LEU A 17 -10.12 -5.10 10.13
CA LEU A 17 -9.33 -3.87 9.90
C LEU A 17 -9.56 -3.32 8.49
N PHE A 18 -9.60 -4.18 7.47
CA PHE A 18 -9.91 -3.73 6.11
C PHE A 18 -11.33 -3.17 5.95
N ASP A 19 -12.29 -3.63 6.77
CA ASP A 19 -13.66 -3.13 6.75
C ASP A 19 -13.82 -1.82 7.54
N GLN A 20 -13.02 -1.64 8.60
CA GLN A 20 -12.97 -0.41 9.39
C GLN A 20 -12.30 0.76 8.66
N TYR A 21 -11.33 0.47 7.79
CA TYR A 21 -10.53 1.49 7.08
C TYR A 21 -10.69 1.46 5.56
N PRO A 22 -11.88 1.76 5.01
CA PRO A 22 -12.12 1.70 3.58
C PRO A 22 -11.40 2.81 2.80
N GLU A 23 -11.11 3.99 3.40
CA GLU A 23 -10.57 5.15 2.68
C GLU A 23 -9.48 5.96 3.42
N SER A 24 -8.38 6.15 2.66
CA SER A 24 -7.18 7.01 2.74
C SER A 24 -6.57 7.50 4.06
N ASP A 25 -7.33 7.96 5.04
CA ASP A 25 -6.78 8.90 6.02
C ASP A 25 -5.93 8.23 7.10
N LYS A 26 -6.04 6.91 7.23
CA LYS A 26 -5.24 6.08 8.15
C LYS A 26 -4.58 4.91 7.44
N ARG A 27 -4.23 5.09 6.17
CA ARG A 27 -3.65 4.01 5.36
C ARG A 27 -2.33 3.51 5.94
N ASP A 28 -1.49 4.41 6.45
CA ASP A 28 -0.18 4.03 6.97
C ASP A 28 -0.34 3.24 8.29
N ASP A 29 -1.23 3.66 9.18
CA ASP A 29 -1.61 2.91 10.39
C ASP A 29 -2.17 1.52 10.03
N LEU A 30 -3.06 1.44 9.03
CA LEU A 30 -3.60 0.17 8.54
C LEU A 30 -2.49 -0.75 8.03
N ILE A 31 -1.50 -0.22 7.29
CA ILE A 31 -0.38 -1.00 6.78
C ILE A 31 0.48 -1.52 7.94
N GLU A 32 0.76 -0.69 8.95
CA GLU A 32 1.53 -1.08 10.12
C GLU A 32 0.85 -2.21 10.89
N GLU A 33 -0.45 -2.07 11.17
CA GLU A 33 -1.23 -3.05 11.91
C GLU A 33 -1.35 -4.39 11.15
N ILE A 34 -1.65 -4.33 9.85
CA ILE A 34 -1.70 -5.53 9.00
C ILE A 34 -0.34 -6.24 8.95
N ASN A 35 0.77 -5.50 8.88
CA ASN A 35 2.11 -6.12 8.89
C ASN A 35 2.40 -6.80 10.23
N ARG A 36 1.99 -6.20 11.36
CA ARG A 36 2.14 -6.82 12.68
C ARG A 36 1.35 -8.13 12.74
N LEU A 37 0.09 -8.11 12.35
CA LEU A 37 -0.77 -9.30 12.35
C LEU A 37 -0.28 -10.38 11.38
N LEU A 38 0.32 -10.01 10.24
CA LEU A 38 0.94 -10.96 9.32
C LEU A 38 2.16 -11.65 9.93
N GLN A 39 2.99 -10.92 10.68
CA GLN A 39 4.12 -11.50 11.41
C GLN A 39 3.64 -12.48 12.48
N GLU A 40 2.68 -12.07 13.30
CA GLU A 40 2.07 -12.93 14.32
C GLU A 40 1.44 -14.18 13.68
N ARG A 41 0.74 -14.04 12.54
CA ARG A 41 0.15 -15.18 11.82
C ARG A 41 1.22 -16.13 11.28
N GLN A 42 2.35 -15.61 10.81
CA GLN A 42 3.46 -16.43 10.32
C GLN A 42 4.04 -17.30 11.45
N GLU A 43 4.26 -16.74 12.64
CA GLU A 43 4.76 -17.49 13.79
C GLU A 43 3.81 -18.64 14.18
N VAL A 44 2.50 -18.38 14.14
CA VAL A 44 1.48 -19.40 14.44
C VAL A 44 1.44 -20.48 13.35
N THR A 45 1.64 -20.11 12.09
CA THR A 45 1.62 -21.05 10.95
C THR A 45 2.68 -22.14 11.11
N ASP A 46 3.87 -21.78 11.56
CA ASP A 46 4.99 -22.71 11.75
C ASP A 46 4.73 -23.74 12.86
N LEU A 47 3.79 -23.43 13.77
CA LEU A 47 3.39 -24.28 14.89
C LEU A 47 2.23 -25.23 14.53
N ILE A 48 1.54 -25.02 13.40
CA ILE A 48 0.44 -25.88 12.95
C ILE A 48 1.03 -27.14 12.34
N GLN A 49 1.00 -28.24 13.10
CA GLN A 49 1.50 -29.55 12.68
C GLN A 49 0.45 -30.65 12.87
N PRO A 50 0.46 -31.69 12.01
CA PRO A 50 -0.42 -32.84 12.16
C PRO A 50 -0.06 -33.66 13.42
N PRO A 51 -1.01 -34.45 13.98
CA PRO A 51 -2.31 -34.82 13.42
C PRO A 51 -3.46 -33.86 13.81
N PHE A 52 -4.31 -33.54 12.83
CA PHE A 52 -5.50 -32.69 13.04
C PHE A 52 -6.74 -33.50 13.46
N THR A 53 -7.43 -32.99 14.46
CA THR A 53 -8.77 -33.38 14.93
C THR A 53 -9.85 -33.07 13.89
N GLN A 54 -11.06 -33.62 14.08
CA GLN A 54 -12.16 -33.41 13.14
C GLN A 54 -12.65 -31.95 13.12
N ASP A 55 -12.67 -31.29 14.28
CA ASP A 55 -13.09 -29.89 14.41
C ASP A 55 -12.11 -28.95 13.71
N GLU A 56 -10.79 -29.22 13.83
CA GLU A 56 -9.74 -28.47 13.12
C GLU A 56 -9.84 -28.61 11.60
N ARG A 57 -10.25 -29.79 11.10
CA ARG A 57 -10.48 -29.98 9.66
C ARG A 57 -11.67 -29.16 9.17
N ALA A 58 -12.76 -29.11 9.94
CA ALA A 58 -13.92 -28.27 9.58
C ALA A 58 -13.53 -26.79 9.56
N LEU A 59 -12.80 -26.33 10.58
CA LEU A 59 -12.32 -24.95 10.66
C LEU A 59 -11.35 -24.60 9.53
N SER A 60 -10.55 -25.55 9.05
CA SER A 60 -9.61 -25.34 7.94
C SER A 60 -10.31 -24.92 6.63
N GLU A 61 -11.53 -25.39 6.40
CA GLU A 61 -12.30 -25.05 5.20
C GLU A 61 -12.82 -23.60 5.26
N GLU A 62 -13.23 -23.15 6.45
CA GLU A 62 -13.58 -21.75 6.70
C GLU A 62 -12.36 -20.83 6.58
N ILE A 63 -11.24 -21.21 7.19
CA ILE A 63 -9.96 -20.49 7.08
C ILE A 63 -9.58 -20.28 5.62
N TYR A 64 -9.70 -21.31 4.77
CA TYR A 64 -9.39 -21.20 3.35
C TYR A 64 -10.22 -20.11 2.65
N GLN A 65 -11.51 -20.00 2.98
CA GLN A 65 -12.38 -18.95 2.41
C GLN A 65 -11.98 -17.55 2.90
N LEU A 66 -11.58 -17.43 4.16
CA LEU A 66 -11.13 -16.16 4.72
C LEU A 66 -9.78 -15.72 4.13
N ASP A 67 -8.84 -16.66 3.95
CA ASP A 67 -7.55 -16.39 3.33
C ASP A 67 -7.72 -15.89 1.89
N GLN A 68 -8.64 -16.48 1.11
CA GLN A 68 -8.95 -15.98 -0.24
C GLN A 68 -9.51 -14.55 -0.23
N GLN A 69 -10.29 -14.18 0.79
CA GLN A 69 -10.81 -12.82 0.93
C GLN A 69 -9.70 -11.84 1.33
N LEU A 70 -8.84 -12.27 2.26
CA LEU A 70 -7.72 -11.47 2.75
C LEU A 70 -6.72 -11.20 1.62
N ASP A 71 -6.39 -12.21 0.81
CA ASP A 71 -5.52 -12.09 -0.35
C ASP A 71 -6.03 -11.05 -1.35
N LYS A 72 -7.34 -11.02 -1.60
CA LYS A 72 -7.94 -10.00 -2.50
C LYS A 72 -7.77 -8.60 -1.94
N LYS A 73 -7.99 -8.40 -0.63
CA LYS A 73 -7.84 -7.10 0.05
C LYS A 73 -6.38 -6.65 0.08
N LEU A 74 -5.45 -7.54 0.44
CA LEU A 74 -4.01 -7.28 0.40
C LEU A 74 -3.52 -6.89 -1.01
N ASN A 75 -3.93 -7.64 -2.03
CA ASN A 75 -3.59 -7.31 -3.42
C ASN A 75 -4.13 -5.96 -3.86
N ARG A 76 -5.34 -5.58 -3.42
CA ARG A 76 -5.91 -4.26 -3.70
C ARG A 76 -5.11 -3.15 -3.01
N LEU A 77 -4.75 -3.33 -1.74
CA LEU A 77 -3.90 -2.41 -0.99
C LEU A 77 -2.54 -2.24 -1.67
N PHE A 78 -1.87 -3.34 -2.02
CA PHE A 78 -0.58 -3.32 -2.70
C PHE A 78 -0.63 -2.57 -4.04
N LYS A 79 -1.68 -2.81 -4.85
CA LYS A 79 -1.89 -2.08 -6.10
C LYS A 79 -2.04 -0.58 -5.87
N ARG A 80 -2.78 -0.17 -4.84
CA ARG A 80 -2.95 1.25 -4.47
C ARG A 80 -1.60 1.89 -4.12
N ILE A 81 -0.83 1.24 -3.24
CA ILE A 81 0.53 1.69 -2.87
C ILE A 81 1.42 1.85 -4.10
N LYS A 82 1.40 0.87 -5.02
CA LYS A 82 2.17 0.93 -6.27
C LYS A 82 1.78 2.12 -7.15
N THR A 83 0.49 2.39 -7.28
CA THR A 83 -0.03 3.55 -8.03
C THR A 83 0.42 4.86 -7.38
N ASP A 84 0.35 4.97 -6.06
CA ASP A 84 0.75 6.16 -5.32
C ASP A 84 2.25 6.45 -5.52
N LEU A 85 3.11 5.42 -5.42
CA LEU A 85 4.54 5.53 -5.71
C LEU A 85 4.83 6.01 -7.14
N GLN A 86 4.07 5.54 -8.12
CA GLN A 86 4.21 5.98 -9.52
C GLN A 86 3.81 7.45 -9.69
N ASN A 87 2.73 7.88 -9.02
CA ASN A 87 2.24 9.24 -9.08
C ASN A 87 3.23 10.23 -8.43
N THR A 88 3.79 9.89 -7.27
CA THR A 88 4.83 10.70 -6.62
C THR A 88 6.06 10.88 -7.52
N LYS A 89 6.51 9.81 -8.18
CA LYS A 89 7.63 9.87 -9.15
C LYS A 89 7.31 10.74 -10.38
N LYS A 90 6.06 10.73 -10.86
CA LYS A 90 5.62 11.60 -11.98
C LYS A 90 5.58 13.06 -11.56
N GLN A 91 5.05 13.36 -10.37
CA GLN A 91 5.01 14.73 -9.83
C GLN A 91 6.42 15.32 -9.65
N GLN A 92 7.37 14.54 -9.15
CA GLN A 92 8.78 14.97 -9.06
C GLN A 92 9.38 15.31 -10.43
N LYS A 93 9.02 14.58 -11.50
CA LYS A 93 9.47 14.88 -12.87
C LYS A 93 8.78 16.09 -13.49
N SER A 94 7.55 16.39 -13.08
CA SER A 94 6.76 17.51 -13.63
C SER A 94 6.99 18.85 -12.92
N THR A 95 7.84 18.90 -11.90
CA THR A 95 8.12 20.10 -11.11
C THR A 95 9.53 20.63 -11.42
N PRO A 96 9.74 21.85 -11.96
CA PRO A 96 9.24 22.46 -13.17
C PRO A 96 10.32 22.49 -14.29
N GLN A 97 10.06 21.87 -15.44
CA GLN A 97 10.57 22.35 -16.75
C GLN A 97 9.74 23.58 -17.21
N TYR A 98 9.41 24.44 -16.25
CA TYR A 98 8.74 25.74 -16.40
C TYR A 98 9.67 26.86 -15.92
N MET A 99 10.98 26.60 -15.87
CA MET A 99 12.00 27.63 -15.74
C MET A 99 12.27 28.21 -17.14
N ASN A 100 11.54 29.29 -17.42
CA ASN A 100 11.90 30.37 -18.33
C ASN A 100 11.57 30.19 -19.84
N PRO A 101 10.34 30.55 -20.28
CA PRO A 101 9.98 30.68 -21.70
C PRO A 101 10.75 31.80 -22.44
N TYR A 102 11.53 32.62 -21.73
CA TYR A 102 12.22 33.80 -22.29
C TYR A 102 13.74 33.67 -22.34
N LYS A 103 14.30 32.48 -22.07
CA LYS A 103 15.76 32.29 -22.10
C LYS A 103 16.37 32.47 -23.51
N ASN A 104 15.55 32.51 -24.56
CA ASN A 104 15.98 32.73 -25.95
C ASN A 104 15.70 34.15 -26.49
N VAL A 105 15.25 35.11 -25.67
CA VAL A 105 14.90 36.48 -26.16
C VAL A 105 15.97 37.52 -25.78
N ALA A 106 17.08 37.12 -25.15
CA ALA A 106 18.17 38.03 -24.75
C ALA A 106 19.30 38.16 -25.80
N THR A 107 19.02 37.90 -27.07
CA THR A 107 19.92 38.25 -28.19
C THR A 107 19.11 38.75 -29.39
N TYR A 108 18.26 39.74 -29.18
CA TYR A 108 17.85 40.62 -30.27
C TYR A 108 18.52 41.96 -30.01
N ASP A 109 19.51 42.23 -30.85
CA ASP A 109 20.38 43.41 -30.89
C ASP A 109 19.57 44.71 -30.67
N GLY A 110 19.55 45.17 -29.42
CA GLY A 110 18.86 46.39 -28.99
C GLY A 110 19.79 47.59 -29.12
N THR A 111 20.17 47.94 -30.34
CA THR A 111 20.87 49.20 -30.63
C THR A 111 19.84 50.34 -30.62
N PHE A 112 19.62 50.94 -29.45
CA PHE A 112 18.93 52.22 -29.35
C PHE A 112 19.91 53.35 -29.72
N LEU A 113 19.73 53.87 -30.94
CA LEU A 113 20.22 55.17 -31.37
C LEU A 113 19.56 56.28 -30.52
N ASP A 114 20.26 56.78 -29.50
CA ASP A 114 20.29 58.23 -29.25
C ASP A 114 21.41 58.59 -28.26
N SER A 115 22.43 59.27 -28.77
CA SER A 115 23.19 60.20 -27.94
C SER A 115 23.61 61.37 -28.80
N ARG A 116 22.71 62.35 -28.93
CA ARG A 116 23.07 63.74 -29.27
C ARG A 116 23.76 64.42 -28.08
N LYS A 117 25.04 64.75 -28.22
CA LYS A 117 25.61 66.09 -28.00
C LYS A 117 27.07 66.14 -28.42
#